data_AF-A0AAQ0TJJ5-F1
#
_entry.id   AF-A0AAQ0TJJ5-F1
#
_cell.length_a   1.000
_cell.length_b   1.000
_cell.length_c   1.000
_cell.angle_alpha   90.00
_cell.angle_beta   90.00
_cell.angle_gamma   90.00
#
_symmetry.space_group_name_H-M   'P 1'
#
loop_
_entity.id
_entity.type
_entity.pdbx_description
1 polymer ?
#
loop_
_entity_poly.entity_id
_entity_poly.type
_entity_poly.pdbx_seq_one_letter_code
_entity_poly.pdbx_strand_id
1 'polypeptide(L)'
;MTTAKFREKLLGLQQNLLNFAFVLTSNRDDAYDLLQDTTLKVLDSSDLYQDDTNFKGWVFTIMRNIFINRYRRMVRSATVVDTSDDLYRINTPENCLQPSPEDTYLASEIADVVNSFPDGYRIPFTMHVAGYKYAEIAERMHLPLGTVKSRIFYARKFLQARLADYR
;
A
#
# COMPACT_ATOMS: atom_id res chain seq x y z
N MET A 1 -15.84 20.13 -14.96
CA MET A 1 -15.23 21.42 -14.56
C MET A 1 -14.27 21.90 -15.65
N THR A 2 -14.12 23.20 -15.92
CA THR A 2 -13.14 23.68 -16.91
C THR A 2 -11.70 23.45 -16.40
N THR A 3 -10.77 23.17 -17.30
CA THR A 3 -9.35 22.91 -16.96
C THR A 3 -8.73 24.05 -16.15
N ALA A 4 -9.11 25.30 -16.44
CA ALA A 4 -8.65 26.48 -15.69
C ALA A 4 -9.14 26.46 -14.24
N LYS A 5 -10.44 26.19 -14.01
CA LYS A 5 -11.04 26.14 -12.67
C LYS A 5 -10.50 24.95 -11.85
N PHE A 6 -10.15 23.84 -12.50
CA PHE A 6 -9.48 22.71 -11.87
C PHE A 6 -8.10 23.10 -11.32
N ARG A 7 -7.28 23.73 -12.17
CA ARG A 7 -5.93 24.17 -11.79
C ARG A 7 -5.96 25.20 -10.67
N GLU A 8 -6.89 26.16 -10.73
CA GLU A 8 -7.07 27.16 -9.67
C GLU A 8 -7.42 26.52 -8.32
N LYS A 9 -8.37 25.57 -8.30
CA LYS A 9 -8.69 24.81 -7.09
C LYS A 9 -7.50 24.02 -6.57
N LEU A 10 -6.70 23.41 -7.45
CA LEU A 10 -5.51 22.65 -7.05
C LEU A 10 -4.43 23.56 -6.46
N LEU A 11 -4.20 24.74 -7.06
CA LEU A 11 -3.29 25.75 -6.54
C LEU A 11 -3.71 26.21 -5.13
N GLY A 12 -5.00 26.45 -4.91
CA GLY A 12 -5.54 26.80 -3.60
C GLY A 12 -5.36 25.72 -2.52
N LEU A 13 -5.09 24.47 -2.91
CA LEU A 13 -4.82 23.37 -1.98
C LEU A 13 -3.34 23.16 -1.67
N GLN A 14 -2.40 23.78 -2.40
CA GLN A 14 -0.97 23.50 -2.29
C GLN A 14 -0.43 23.67 -0.86
N GLN A 15 -0.78 24.75 -0.17
CA GLN A 15 -0.33 24.98 1.21
C GLN A 15 -0.88 23.91 2.18
N ASN A 16 -2.15 23.53 2.00
CA ASN A 16 -2.79 22.51 2.83
C ASN A 16 -2.16 21.13 2.59
N LEU A 17 -1.85 20.82 1.34
CA LEU A 17 -1.18 19.58 0.94
C LEU A 17 0.25 19.53 1.46
N LEU A 18 0.99 20.63 1.39
CA LEU A 18 2.34 20.72 1.93
C LEU A 18 2.34 20.48 3.45
N ASN A 19 1.44 21.13 4.18
CA ASN A 19 1.31 20.91 5.64
C ASN A 19 0.97 19.45 5.95
N PHE A 20 0.10 18.83 5.16
CA PHE A 20 -0.25 17.42 5.33
C PHE A 20 0.92 16.49 4.99
N ALA A 21 1.69 16.80 3.94
CA ALA A 21 2.90 16.07 3.57
C ALA A 21 3.95 16.13 4.69
N PHE A 22 4.16 17.30 5.30
CA PHE A 22 5.05 17.45 6.46
C PHE A 22 4.65 16.54 7.64
N VAL A 23 3.35 16.46 7.94
CA VAL A 23 2.84 15.56 9.00
C VAL A 23 3.14 14.09 8.69
N LEU A 24 3.14 13.71 7.40
CA LEU A 24 3.40 12.33 6.98
C LEU A 24 4.88 11.98 6.92
N THR A 25 5.74 12.89 6.44
CA THR A 25 7.15 12.60 6.17
C THR A 25 8.09 13.00 7.30
N SER A 26 7.74 14.02 8.08
CA SER A 26 8.61 14.63 9.09
C SER A 26 9.97 15.14 8.54
N ASN A 27 10.09 15.23 7.22
CA ASN A 27 11.24 15.75 6.48
C ASN A 27 10.73 16.71 5.40
N ARG A 28 11.41 17.86 5.29
CA ARG A 28 11.07 18.94 4.37
C ARG A 28 11.24 18.55 2.90
N ASP A 29 12.32 17.85 2.56
CA ASP A 29 12.59 17.49 1.17
C ASP A 29 11.58 16.43 0.70
N ASP A 30 11.36 15.40 1.52
CA ASP A 30 10.35 14.37 1.26
C ASP A 30 8.93 14.94 1.16
N ALA A 31 8.63 15.99 1.93
CA ALA A 31 7.32 16.66 1.89
C ALA A 31 7.12 17.42 0.57
N TYR A 32 8.15 18.11 0.06
CA TYR A 32 8.10 18.77 -1.24
C TYR A 32 7.99 17.76 -2.39
N ASP A 33 8.72 16.65 -2.32
CA ASP A 33 8.61 15.57 -3.30
C ASP A 33 7.19 15.00 -3.30
N LEU A 34 6.66 14.62 -2.13
CA LEU A 34 5.31 14.08 -2.02
C LEU A 34 4.24 15.07 -2.54
N LEU A 35 4.40 16.37 -2.31
CA LEU A 35 3.53 17.41 -2.86
C LEU A 35 3.60 17.45 -4.39
N GLN A 36 4.81 17.41 -4.96
CA GLN A 36 5.02 17.46 -6.39
C GLN A 36 4.39 16.25 -7.09
N ASP A 37 4.66 15.04 -6.60
CA ASP A 37 4.07 13.81 -7.13
C ASP A 37 2.55 13.79 -7.02
N THR A 38 2.02 14.29 -5.91
CA THR A 38 0.57 14.42 -5.75
C THR A 38 0.00 15.36 -6.81
N THR A 39 0.63 16.51 -7.02
CA THR A 39 0.18 17.53 -7.98
C THR A 39 0.20 16.97 -9.40
N LEU A 40 1.27 16.31 -9.81
CA LEU A 40 1.37 15.63 -11.11
C LEU A 40 0.29 14.56 -11.26
N LYS A 41 0.13 13.70 -10.25
CA LYS A 41 -0.84 12.60 -10.32
C LYS A 41 -2.28 13.10 -10.42
N VAL A 42 -2.60 14.19 -9.75
CA VAL A 42 -3.92 14.84 -9.80
C VAL A 42 -4.18 15.44 -11.18
N LEU A 43 -3.19 16.08 -11.80
CA LEU A 43 -3.30 16.62 -13.15
C LEU A 43 -3.51 15.50 -14.18
N ASP A 44 -2.73 14.42 -14.09
CA ASP A 44 -2.87 13.24 -14.97
C ASP A 44 -4.22 12.55 -14.80
N SER A 45 -4.79 12.61 -13.60
CA SER A 45 -6.07 11.97 -13.27
C SER A 45 -7.24 12.95 -13.36
N SER A 46 -7.06 14.10 -13.99
CA SER A 46 -8.09 15.15 -14.05
C SER A 46 -9.37 14.68 -14.77
N ASP A 47 -9.23 13.83 -15.78
CA ASP A 47 -10.36 13.21 -16.51
C ASP A 47 -11.17 12.21 -15.67
N LEU A 48 -10.58 11.68 -14.59
CA LEU A 48 -11.23 10.72 -13.68
C LEU A 48 -11.99 11.42 -12.56
N TYR A 49 -11.86 12.74 -12.42
CA TYR A 49 -12.55 13.51 -11.39
C TYR A 49 -14.01 13.74 -11.76
N GLN A 50 -14.92 13.36 -10.86
CA GLN A 50 -16.35 13.65 -10.98
C GLN A 50 -16.69 14.91 -10.19
N ASP A 51 -17.32 15.89 -10.85
CA ASP A 51 -17.61 17.22 -10.29
C ASP A 51 -18.45 17.20 -8.99
N ASP A 52 -19.24 16.14 -8.76
CA ASP A 52 -20.08 15.97 -7.57
C ASP A 52 -19.33 15.43 -6.34
N THR A 53 -18.01 15.20 -6.44
CA THR A 53 -17.19 14.70 -5.33
C THR A 53 -16.38 15.80 -4.65
N ASN A 54 -16.13 15.64 -3.35
CA ASN A 54 -15.28 16.56 -2.57
C ASN A 54 -13.85 16.58 -3.15
N PHE A 55 -13.53 17.64 -3.89
CA PHE A 55 -12.23 17.83 -4.54
C PHE A 55 -11.06 17.72 -3.56
N LYS A 56 -11.17 18.35 -2.39
CA LYS A 56 -10.13 18.30 -1.36
C LYS A 56 -9.94 16.87 -0.85
N GLY A 57 -11.03 16.17 -0.54
CA GLY A 57 -10.97 14.78 -0.10
C GLY A 57 -10.32 13.85 -1.14
N TRP A 58 -10.64 14.06 -2.41
CA TRP A 58 -10.08 13.29 -3.53
C TRP A 58 -8.56 13.50 -3.66
N VAL A 59 -8.10 14.75 -3.65
CA VAL A 59 -6.67 15.08 -3.74
C VAL A 59 -5.88 14.54 -2.53
N PHE A 60 -6.42 14.67 -1.32
CA PHE A 60 -5.78 14.13 -0.11
C PHE A 60 -5.70 12.60 -0.12
N THR A 61 -6.71 11.93 -0.70
CA THR A 61 -6.70 10.48 -0.88
C THR A 61 -5.59 10.06 -1.84
N ILE A 62 -5.37 10.80 -2.92
CA ILE A 62 -4.25 10.56 -3.84
C ILE A 62 -2.91 10.70 -3.12
N MET A 63 -2.70 11.81 -2.38
CA MET A 63 -1.46 12.02 -1.61
C MET A 63 -1.18 10.87 -0.64
N ARG A 64 -2.18 10.48 0.16
CA ARG A 64 -2.06 9.38 1.11
C ARG A 64 -1.70 8.06 0.42
N ASN A 65 -2.30 7.77 -0.73
CA ASN A 65 -2.00 6.56 -1.49
C ASN A 65 -0.56 6.57 -2.04
N ILE A 66 -0.06 7.71 -2.51
CA ILE A 66 1.33 7.85 -2.95
C ILE A 66 2.28 7.58 -1.78
N PHE A 67 2.04 8.21 -0.63
CA PHE A 67 2.84 8.01 0.58
C PHE A 67 2.89 6.55 1.02
N ILE A 68 1.73 5.88 1.14
CA ILE A 68 1.66 4.46 1.53
C ILE A 68 2.40 3.57 0.54
N ASN A 69 2.27 3.84 -0.76
CA ASN A 69 2.95 3.04 -1.79
C ASN A 69 4.47 3.25 -1.76
N ARG A 70 4.95 4.48 -1.53
CA ARG A 70 6.38 4.77 -1.33
C ARG A 70 6.93 4.04 -0.11
N TYR A 71 6.25 4.16 1.02
CA TYR A 71 6.63 3.47 2.25
C TYR A 71 6.72 1.95 2.06
N ARG A 72 5.71 1.33 1.43
CA ARG A 72 5.73 -0.11 1.10
C ARG A 72 6.89 -0.50 0.18
N ARG A 73 7.25 0.35 -0.78
CA ARG A 73 8.37 0.10 -1.69
C ARG A 73 9.69 0.21 -0.94
N MET A 74 9.87 1.24 -0.11
CA MET A 74 11.04 1.44 0.74
C MET A 74 11.27 0.24 1.67
N VAL A 75 10.24 -0.23 2.38
CA VAL A 75 10.36 -1.40 3.26
C VAL A 75 10.79 -2.64 2.47
N ARG A 76 10.18 -2.91 1.30
CA ARG A 76 10.58 -4.06 0.45
C ARG A 76 12.00 -3.93 -0.08
N SER A 77 12.42 -2.74 -0.50
CA SER A 77 13.77 -2.50 -1.00
C SER A 77 14.83 -2.58 0.10
N ALA A 78 14.49 -2.18 1.33
CA ALA A 78 15.35 -2.37 2.50
C ALA A 78 15.51 -3.86 2.87
N THR A 79 14.55 -4.72 2.52
CA THR A 79 14.67 -6.19 2.71
C THR A 79 15.54 -6.87 1.65
N VAL A 80 15.94 -6.17 0.57
CA VAL A 80 16.65 -6.75 -0.58
C VAL A 80 18.15 -6.38 -0.61
N VAL A 81 18.66 -5.64 0.38
CA VAL A 81 20.10 -5.38 0.49
C VAL A 81 20.74 -6.36 1.46
N ASP A 82 21.04 -7.56 0.96
CA ASP A 82 22.27 -8.25 1.34
C ASP A 82 22.75 -9.18 0.22
N THR A 83 23.74 -8.70 -0.53
CA THR A 83 24.79 -9.51 -1.15
C THR A 83 26.02 -8.62 -1.30
N SER A 84 26.57 -8.15 -0.18
CA SER A 84 27.90 -7.55 -0.16
C SER A 84 28.60 -8.03 1.11
N ASP A 85 29.72 -8.69 0.89
CA ASP A 85 30.49 -9.53 1.79
C ASP A 85 31.20 -8.73 2.90
N ASP A 86 30.47 -7.89 3.65
CA ASP A 86 30.97 -7.07 4.77
C ASP A 86 30.28 -7.47 6.08
N LEU A 87 30.59 -8.68 6.55
CA LEU A 87 30.10 -9.31 7.77
C LEU A 87 30.56 -8.66 9.10
N TYR A 88 31.16 -7.47 9.08
CA TYR A 88 31.68 -6.85 10.30
C TYR A 88 31.47 -5.34 10.34
N ARG A 89 30.21 -4.90 10.41
CA ARG A 89 29.75 -3.80 11.28
C ARG A 89 28.33 -3.39 10.88
N ILE A 90 27.54 -3.08 11.90
CA ILE A 90 26.18 -2.50 11.84
C ILE A 90 25.09 -3.57 11.74
N ASN A 91 24.72 -4.13 12.90
CA ASN A 91 23.38 -4.10 13.47
C ASN A 91 23.31 -5.13 14.58
N THR A 92 23.59 -4.72 15.82
CA THR A 92 22.95 -5.36 16.97
C THR A 92 21.58 -4.70 17.11
N PRO A 93 20.47 -5.31 16.66
CA PRO A 93 19.20 -4.96 17.24
C PRO A 93 19.20 -5.56 18.65
N GLU A 94 19.36 -4.72 19.67
CA GLU A 94 19.11 -5.08 21.08
C GLU A 94 17.63 -5.42 21.37
N ASN A 95 16.86 -5.87 20.37
CA ASN A 95 15.50 -6.37 20.52
C ASN A 95 15.28 -7.60 19.65
N CYS A 96 16.07 -8.65 19.90
CA CYS A 96 15.57 -10.00 19.68
C CYS A 96 14.54 -10.30 20.78
N LEU A 97 13.32 -9.76 20.65
CA LEU A 97 12.17 -10.48 21.20
C LEU A 97 12.17 -11.80 20.46
N GLN A 98 12.51 -12.89 21.16
CA GLN A 98 12.14 -14.21 20.69
C GLN A 98 10.65 -14.14 20.34
N PRO A 99 10.21 -14.61 19.15
CA PRO A 99 8.80 -14.62 18.83
C PRO A 99 8.08 -15.31 19.98
N SER A 100 7.12 -14.62 20.59
CA SER A 100 6.35 -15.19 21.68
C SER A 100 5.75 -16.51 21.17
N PRO A 101 5.58 -17.55 22.01
CA PRO A 101 4.82 -18.74 21.63
C PRO A 101 3.46 -18.38 20.98
N GLU A 102 2.88 -17.24 21.40
CA GLU A 102 1.67 -16.65 20.83
C GLU A 102 1.83 -16.18 19.38
N ASP A 103 2.96 -15.56 19.01
CA ASP A 103 3.23 -15.10 17.64
C ASP A 103 3.39 -16.28 16.66
N THR A 104 4.00 -17.37 17.14
CA THR A 104 4.18 -18.60 16.36
C THR A 104 2.83 -19.33 16.18
N TYR A 105 2.00 -19.34 17.22
CA TYR A 105 0.66 -19.91 17.18
C TYR A 105 -0.26 -19.16 16.21
N LEU A 106 -0.29 -17.82 16.30
CA LEU A 106 -1.05 -16.96 15.38
C LEU A 106 -0.64 -17.16 13.92
N ALA A 107 0.67 -17.28 13.64
CA ALA A 107 1.17 -17.52 12.29
C ALA A 107 0.69 -18.88 11.73
N SER A 108 0.67 -19.93 12.56
CA SER A 108 0.19 -21.25 12.15
C SER A 108 -1.32 -21.26 11.88
N GLU A 109 -2.12 -20.59 12.71
CA GLU A 109 -3.57 -20.52 12.54
C GLU A 109 -3.96 -19.73 11.29
N ILE A 110 -3.25 -18.63 11.01
CA ILE A 110 -3.43 -17.88 9.76
C ILE A 110 -3.11 -18.76 8.55
N ALA A 111 -2.04 -19.56 8.60
CA ALA A 111 -1.66 -20.45 7.51
C ALA A 111 -2.72 -21.54 7.27
N ASP A 112 -3.29 -22.11 8.33
CA ASP A 112 -4.35 -23.12 8.23
C ASP A 112 -5.64 -22.54 7.63
N VAL A 113 -6.00 -21.32 8.04
CA VAL A 113 -7.15 -20.61 7.45
C VAL A 113 -6.91 -20.31 5.97
N VAL A 114 -5.69 -19.90 5.60
CA VAL A 114 -5.33 -19.68 4.19
C VAL A 114 -5.39 -20.98 3.38
N ASN A 115 -4.98 -22.11 3.96
CA ASN A 115 -5.06 -23.42 3.33
C ASN A 115 -6.50 -23.94 3.21
N SER A 116 -7.42 -23.48 4.05
CA SER A 116 -8.85 -23.82 3.94
C SER A 116 -9.56 -23.17 2.74
N PHE A 117 -8.95 -22.18 2.09
CA PHE A 117 -9.53 -21.55 0.91
C PHE A 117 -9.48 -22.47 -0.32
N PRO A 118 -10.53 -22.48 -1.16
CA PRO A 118 -10.44 -23.04 -2.50
C PRO A 118 -9.28 -22.42 -3.27
N ASP A 119 -8.62 -23.21 -4.12
CA ASP A 119 -7.46 -22.78 -4.91
C ASP A 119 -7.69 -21.49 -5.71
N GLY A 120 -8.93 -21.25 -6.13
CA GLY A 120 -9.35 -20.03 -6.79
C GLY A 120 -9.10 -18.74 -5.98
N TYR A 121 -9.10 -18.81 -4.64
CA TYR A 121 -8.85 -17.68 -3.73
C TYR A 121 -7.47 -17.77 -3.06
N ARG A 122 -7.03 -18.98 -2.74
CA ARG A 122 -5.72 -19.26 -2.12
C ARG A 122 -4.58 -18.79 -3.00
N ILE A 123 -4.55 -19.24 -4.26
CA ILE A 123 -3.43 -18.99 -5.18
C ILE A 123 -3.21 -17.49 -5.47
N PRO A 124 -4.25 -16.69 -5.82
CA PRO A 124 -4.07 -15.24 -5.99
C PRO A 124 -3.65 -14.55 -4.70
N PHE A 125 -4.16 -14.98 -3.55
CA PHE A 125 -3.82 -14.39 -2.26
C PHE A 125 -2.37 -14.67 -1.87
N THR A 126 -1.91 -15.93 -1.99
CA THR A 126 -0.51 -16.31 -1.73
C THR A 126 0.46 -15.56 -2.65
N MET A 127 0.15 -15.45 -3.95
CA MET A 127 0.98 -14.65 -4.86
C MET A 127 0.98 -13.16 -4.48
N HIS A 128 -0.14 -12.62 -4.02
CA HIS A 128 -0.19 -11.23 -3.56
C HIS A 128 0.65 -11.01 -2.29
N VAL A 129 0.60 -11.94 -1.34
CA VAL A 129 1.43 -11.92 -0.12
C VAL A 129 2.92 -12.07 -0.46
N ALA A 130 3.26 -12.89 -1.46
CA ALA A 130 4.62 -13.04 -2.00
C ALA A 130 5.11 -11.81 -2.78
N GLY A 131 4.28 -10.77 -2.97
CA GLY A 131 4.69 -9.48 -3.51
C GLY A 131 4.36 -9.23 -4.99
N TYR A 132 3.74 -10.19 -5.69
CA TYR A 132 3.35 -10.03 -7.10
C TYR A 132 2.28 -8.93 -7.27
N LYS A 133 2.36 -8.20 -8.39
CA LYS A 133 1.38 -7.18 -8.76
C LYS A 133 0.09 -7.84 -9.24
N TYR A 134 -1.04 -7.15 -9.09
CA TYR A 134 -2.34 -7.65 -9.57
C TYR A 134 -2.34 -8.01 -11.06
N ALA A 135 -1.56 -7.27 -11.89
CA ALA A 135 -1.41 -7.56 -13.32
C ALA A 135 -0.64 -8.86 -13.59
N GLU A 136 0.45 -9.10 -12.85
CA GLU A 136 1.28 -10.31 -12.98
C GLU A 136 0.52 -11.56 -12.53
N ILE A 137 -0.32 -11.43 -11.49
CA ILE A 137 -1.20 -12.52 -11.02
C ILE A 137 -2.31 -12.80 -12.04
N ALA A 138 -2.90 -11.76 -12.61
CA ALA A 138 -3.92 -11.89 -13.65
C ALA A 138 -3.38 -12.61 -14.89
N GLU A 139 -2.16 -12.27 -15.30
CA GLU A 139 -1.47 -12.91 -16.42
C GLU A 139 -1.13 -14.37 -16.13
N ARG A 140 -0.50 -14.68 -14.97
CA ARG A 140 -0.16 -16.06 -14.59
C ARG A 140 -1.35 -16.98 -14.44
N MET A 141 -2.49 -16.45 -13.98
CA MET A 141 -3.69 -17.25 -13.76
C MET A 141 -4.67 -17.21 -14.93
N HIS A 142 -4.36 -16.47 -16.00
CA HIS A 142 -5.28 -16.19 -17.11
C HIS A 142 -6.66 -15.69 -16.65
N LEU A 143 -6.67 -14.81 -15.64
CA LEU A 143 -7.88 -14.25 -15.05
C LEU A 143 -7.96 -12.74 -15.33
N PRO A 144 -9.17 -12.16 -15.48
CA PRO A 144 -9.33 -10.72 -15.53
C PRO A 144 -8.81 -10.04 -14.26
N LEU A 145 -8.19 -8.87 -14.41
CA LEU A 145 -7.67 -8.08 -13.28
C LEU A 145 -8.74 -7.80 -12.21
N GLY A 146 -9.99 -7.59 -12.63
CA GLY A 146 -11.13 -7.42 -11.72
C GLY A 146 -11.40 -8.64 -10.85
N THR A 147 -11.29 -9.84 -11.43
CA THR A 147 -11.48 -11.12 -10.74
C THR A 147 -10.35 -11.38 -9.73
N VAL A 148 -9.11 -11.01 -10.06
CA VAL A 148 -7.98 -11.11 -9.11
C VAL A 148 -8.17 -10.16 -7.92
N LYS A 149 -8.57 -8.91 -8.18
CA LYS A 149 -8.86 -7.92 -7.12
C LYS A 149 -9.98 -8.38 -6.21
N SER A 150 -11.09 -8.90 -6.77
CA SER A 150 -12.21 -9.38 -5.97
C SER A 150 -11.84 -10.59 -5.14
N ARG A 151 -11.12 -11.57 -5.70
CA ARG A 151 -10.66 -12.77 -4.97
C ARG A 151 -9.75 -12.44 -3.80
N ILE A 152 -8.78 -11.53 -3.98
CA ILE A 152 -7.89 -11.08 -2.91
C ILE A 152 -8.67 -10.30 -1.83
N PHE A 153 -9.64 -9.48 -2.24
CA PHE A 153 -10.51 -8.75 -1.31
C PHE A 153 -11.37 -9.71 -0.47
N TYR A 154 -11.99 -10.72 -1.08
CA TYR A 154 -12.78 -11.72 -0.37
C TYR A 154 -11.94 -12.56 0.58
N ALA A 155 -10.75 -13.00 0.15
CA ALA A 155 -9.82 -13.72 1.01
C ALA A 155 -9.44 -12.90 2.26
N ARG A 156 -9.16 -11.60 2.10
CA ARG A 156 -8.87 -10.70 3.22
C ARG A 156 -10.06 -10.50 4.15
N LYS A 157 -11.27 -10.32 3.60
CA LYS A 157 -12.50 -10.15 4.40
C LYS A 157 -12.82 -11.41 5.20
N PHE A 158 -12.61 -12.58 4.61
CA PHE A 158 -12.82 -13.86 5.29
C PHE A 158 -11.80 -14.09 6.41
N LEU A 159 -10.51 -13.80 6.16
CA LEU A 159 -9.48 -13.80 7.21
C LEU A 159 -9.83 -12.86 8.37
N GLN A 160 -10.25 -11.63 8.07
CA GLN A 160 -10.69 -10.66 9.08
C GLN A 160 -11.89 -11.14 9.90
N ALA A 161 -12.85 -11.84 9.29
CA ALA A 161 -14.01 -12.37 10.01
C ALA A 161 -13.62 -13.53 10.94
N ARG A 162 -12.65 -14.37 10.55
CA ARG A 162 -12.21 -15.52 11.34
C ARG A 162 -11.23 -15.14 12.46
N LEU A 163 -10.45 -14.09 12.25
CA LEU A 163 -9.52 -13.52 13.25
C LEU A 163 -10.17 -12.40 14.07
N ALA A 164 -11.50 -12.20 13.97
CA ALA A 164 -12.20 -11.15 14.68
C ALA A 164 -12.20 -11.33 16.21
N ASP A 165 -12.01 -12.57 16.67
CA ASP A 165 -11.95 -12.93 18.10
C ASP A 165 -10.60 -12.62 18.75
N TYR A 166 -9.57 -12.27 17.97
CA TYR A 166 -8.22 -11.93 18.43
C TYR A 166 -7.98 -10.42 18.58
N ARG A 167 -9.04 -9.64 18.87
CA ARG A 167 -9.00 -8.18 18.92
C ARG A 167 -8.73 -7.60 20.29
#